data_AF-A0A196L5S7-F1
#
_entry.id   AF-A0A196L5S7-F1
#
_cell.length_a   1.000
_cell.length_b   1.000
_cell.length_c   1.000
_cell.angle_alpha   90.00
_cell.angle_beta   90.00
_cell.angle_gamma   90.00
#
_symmetry.space_group_name_H-M   'P 1'
#
loop_
_entity.id
_entity.type
_entity.pdbx_description
1 polymer ?
#
loop_
_entity_poly.entity_id
_entity_poly.type
_entity_poly.pdbx_seq_one_letter_code
_entity_poly.pdbx_strand_id
1 'polypeptide(L)'
;MPTLLDDFLSRDGSRVLHAVWETIRSRDPEQLQPLVEALPLIRRSTADLDLGGMIYSNNGHLAHALTKLEKHREGRCWCAVYPGMLTHDPRKEDTSGNVRILSTSEPGWSMTYVCECAVCGLVFDVEQGDHHFMWWDWKPRGPKRRRGEV
;
A
#
# COMPACT_ATOMS: atom_id res chain seq x y z
N MET A 1 -16.54 -13.75 -14.15
CA MET A 1 -15.96 -13.87 -12.79
C MET A 1 -16.28 -12.58 -12.06
N PRO A 2 -16.58 -12.61 -10.75
CA PRO A 2 -16.84 -11.40 -9.98
C PRO A 2 -15.61 -10.47 -10.02
N THR A 3 -15.85 -9.17 -10.18
CA THR A 3 -14.83 -8.13 -10.16
C THR A 3 -14.45 -7.77 -8.72
N LEU A 4 -13.34 -7.04 -8.52
CA LEU A 4 -13.01 -6.50 -7.20
C LEU A 4 -14.12 -5.58 -6.66
N LEU A 5 -14.82 -4.88 -7.56
CA LEU A 5 -15.95 -4.03 -7.17
C LEU A 5 -17.09 -4.89 -6.63
N ASP A 6 -17.44 -5.99 -7.32
CA ASP A 6 -18.48 -6.92 -6.84
C ASP A 6 -18.13 -7.51 -5.47
N ASP A 7 -16.85 -7.78 -5.22
CA ASP A 7 -16.37 -8.27 -3.95
C ASP A 7 -16.49 -7.22 -2.83
N PHE A 8 -16.12 -5.96 -3.07
CA PHE A 8 -16.32 -4.86 -2.11
C PHE A 8 -17.80 -4.62 -1.78
N LEU A 9 -18.69 -4.78 -2.76
CA LEU A 9 -20.13 -4.56 -2.59
C LEU A 9 -20.88 -5.78 -2.06
N SER A 10 -20.22 -6.93 -1.95
CA SER A 10 -20.85 -8.19 -1.56
C SER A 10 -21.34 -8.22 -0.10
N ARG A 11 -20.74 -7.40 0.78
CA ARG A 11 -20.85 -7.48 2.25
C ARG A 11 -20.43 -8.83 2.85
N ASP A 12 -19.84 -9.72 2.05
CA ASP A 12 -19.21 -10.95 2.51
C ASP A 12 -17.80 -10.64 2.99
N GLY A 13 -17.51 -10.89 4.27
CA GLY A 13 -16.24 -10.53 4.87
C GLY A 13 -15.03 -11.13 4.16
N SER A 14 -15.12 -12.38 3.70
CA SER A 14 -14.01 -13.06 3.01
C SER A 14 -13.76 -12.46 1.63
N ARG A 15 -14.83 -12.15 0.89
CA ARG A 15 -14.74 -11.49 -0.42
C ARG A 15 -14.23 -10.06 -0.31
N VAL A 16 -14.71 -9.30 0.68
CA VAL A 16 -14.21 -7.95 0.95
C VAL A 16 -12.73 -7.99 1.31
N LEU A 17 -12.30 -8.93 2.16
CA LEU A 17 -10.89 -9.13 2.51
C LEU A 17 -10.03 -9.48 1.30
N HIS A 18 -10.52 -10.35 0.41
CA HIS A 18 -9.88 -10.63 -0.87
C HIS A 18 -9.69 -9.35 -1.69
N ALA A 19 -10.75 -8.56 -1.90
CA ALA A 19 -10.67 -7.31 -2.66
C ALA A 19 -9.75 -6.27 -2.02
N VAL A 20 -9.71 -6.19 -0.69
CA VAL A 20 -8.78 -5.34 0.06
C VAL A 20 -7.33 -5.69 -0.26
N TRP A 21 -6.96 -6.98 -0.18
CA TRP A 21 -5.58 -7.41 -0.44
C TRP A 21 -5.19 -7.30 -1.91
N GLU A 22 -6.11 -7.57 -2.85
CA GLU A 22 -5.90 -7.30 -4.28
C GLU A 22 -5.68 -5.80 -4.54
N THR A 23 -6.50 -4.94 -3.93
CA THR A 23 -6.37 -3.48 -4.06
C THR A 23 -5.04 -2.98 -3.49
N ILE A 24 -4.60 -3.49 -2.34
CA ILE A 24 -3.32 -3.11 -1.71
C ILE A 24 -2.14 -3.46 -2.63
N ARG A 25 -2.14 -4.65 -3.23
CA ARG A 25 -1.03 -5.15 -4.05
C ARG A 25 -0.99 -4.59 -5.47
N SER A 26 -2.17 -4.36 -6.08
CA SER A 26 -2.26 -3.94 -7.47
C SER A 26 -1.75 -2.51 -7.69
N ARG A 27 -1.21 -2.25 -8.88
CA ARG A 27 -0.95 -0.89 -9.38
C ARG A 27 -1.54 -0.68 -10.77
N ASP A 28 -2.34 -1.64 -11.23
CA ASP A 28 -2.95 -1.64 -12.55
C ASP A 28 -4.09 -0.62 -12.59
N PRO A 29 -3.98 0.46 -13.38
CA PRO A 29 -5.07 1.43 -13.52
C PRO A 29 -6.36 0.79 -14.03
N GLU A 30 -6.30 -0.21 -14.92
CA GLU A 30 -7.52 -0.84 -15.48
C GLU A 30 -8.29 -1.60 -14.38
N GLN A 31 -7.57 -2.27 -13.48
CA GLN A 31 -8.15 -2.97 -12.34
C GLN A 31 -8.68 -2.00 -11.26
N LEU A 32 -7.97 -0.90 -11.01
CA LEU A 32 -8.23 -0.01 -9.87
C LEU A 32 -9.16 1.16 -10.20
N GLN A 33 -9.23 1.61 -11.46
CA GLN A 33 -10.05 2.74 -11.86
C GLN A 33 -11.55 2.56 -11.52
N PRO A 34 -12.18 1.39 -11.73
CA PRO A 34 -13.56 1.17 -11.31
C PRO A 34 -13.77 1.33 -9.80
N LEU A 35 -12.76 0.97 -8.99
CA LEU A 35 -12.81 1.11 -7.53
C LEU A 35 -12.68 2.57 -7.10
N VAL A 36 -11.84 3.34 -7.80
CA VAL A 36 -11.68 4.79 -7.58
C VAL A 36 -12.99 5.53 -7.86
N GLU A 37 -13.66 5.19 -8.96
CA GLU A 37 -14.95 5.79 -9.35
C GLU A 37 -16.07 5.42 -8.37
N ALA A 38 -16.08 4.17 -7.90
CA ALA A 38 -17.07 3.67 -6.95
C ALA A 38 -16.72 3.93 -5.47
N LEU A 39 -15.64 4.65 -5.17
CA LEU A 39 -15.13 4.81 -3.80
C LEU A 39 -16.18 5.27 -2.77
N PRO A 40 -17.08 6.25 -3.05
CA PRO A 40 -18.13 6.63 -2.12
C PRO A 40 -19.11 5.48 -1.81
N LEU A 41 -19.40 4.62 -2.79
CA LEU A 41 -20.27 3.46 -2.61
C LEU A 41 -19.57 2.36 -1.79
N ILE A 42 -18.31 2.07 -2.10
CA ILE A 42 -17.49 1.09 -1.36
C ILE A 42 -17.40 1.49 0.12
N ARG A 43 -17.14 2.77 0.41
CA ARG A 43 -17.10 3.29 1.79
C ARG A 43 -18.41 3.03 2.53
N ARG A 44 -19.55 3.30 1.90
CA ARG A 44 -20.87 3.04 2.52
C ARG A 44 -21.13 1.55 2.73
N SER A 45 -20.78 0.71 1.76
CA SER A 45 -21.01 -0.74 1.80
C SER A 45 -20.17 -1.45 2.87
N THR A 46 -19.03 -0.88 3.24
CA THR A 46 -18.05 -1.49 4.16
C THR A 46 -17.96 -0.80 5.52
N ALA A 47 -18.68 0.30 5.75
CA ALA A 47 -18.56 1.14 6.95
C ALA A 47 -18.83 0.40 8.28
N ASP A 48 -19.75 -0.57 8.26
CA ASP A 48 -20.24 -1.30 9.44
C ASP A 48 -19.78 -2.76 9.48
N LEU A 49 -18.89 -3.17 8.57
CA LEU A 49 -18.39 -4.54 8.53
C LEU A 49 -17.32 -4.76 9.59
N ASP A 50 -17.51 -5.78 10.42
CA ASP A 50 -16.45 -6.37 11.21
C ASP A 50 -15.72 -7.41 10.36
N LEU A 51 -14.50 -7.09 9.93
CA LEU A 51 -13.66 -8.01 9.15
C LEU A 51 -12.80 -8.90 10.05
N GLY A 52 -12.98 -8.83 11.36
CA GLY A 52 -12.24 -9.58 12.35
C GLY A 52 -10.75 -9.25 12.33
N GLY A 53 -9.95 -10.22 12.75
CA GLY A 53 -8.49 -10.10 12.86
C GLY A 53 -8.01 -10.44 14.26
N MET A 54 -7.17 -11.48 14.37
CA MET A 54 -6.74 -12.03 15.66
C MET A 54 -5.60 -11.23 16.30
N ILE A 55 -4.67 -10.74 15.48
CA ILE A 55 -3.48 -9.98 15.92
C ILE A 55 -3.59 -8.51 15.52
N TYR A 56 -4.08 -8.25 14.30
CA TYR A 56 -4.39 -6.93 13.77
C TYR A 56 -5.80 -6.92 13.21
N SER A 57 -6.52 -5.81 13.43
CA SER A 57 -7.83 -5.62 12.83
C SER A 57 -7.71 -5.53 11.32
N ASN A 58 -8.47 -6.38 10.62
CA ASN A 58 -8.58 -6.35 9.16
C ASN A 58 -9.24 -5.05 8.66
N ASN A 59 -9.97 -4.33 9.51
CA ASN A 59 -10.49 -3.01 9.20
C ASN A 59 -9.35 -1.99 8.97
N GLY A 60 -8.17 -2.19 9.57
CA GLY A 60 -6.98 -1.40 9.27
C GLY A 60 -6.50 -1.57 7.83
N HIS A 61 -6.55 -2.80 7.30
CA HIS A 61 -6.23 -3.08 5.90
C HIS A 61 -7.26 -2.48 4.95
N LEU A 62 -8.56 -2.56 5.29
CA LEU A 62 -9.62 -1.87 4.56
C LEU A 62 -9.37 -0.35 4.53
N ALA A 63 -9.10 0.27 5.68
CA ALA A 63 -8.82 1.71 5.75
C ALA A 63 -7.63 2.11 4.88
N HIS A 64 -6.58 1.27 4.85
CA HIS A 64 -5.43 1.49 3.97
C HIS A 64 -5.79 1.39 2.48
N ALA A 65 -6.53 0.35 2.08
CA ALA A 65 -6.98 0.20 0.70
C ALA A 65 -7.83 1.39 0.23
N LEU A 66 -8.76 1.85 1.07
CA LEU A 66 -9.59 3.03 0.79
C LEU A 66 -8.74 4.32 0.70
N THR A 67 -7.73 4.46 1.56
CA THR A 67 -6.80 5.60 1.51
C THR A 67 -6.00 5.60 0.21
N LYS A 68 -5.58 4.43 -0.28
CA LYS A 68 -4.89 4.28 -1.56
C LYS A 68 -5.73 4.75 -2.74
N LEU A 69 -6.99 4.32 -2.79
CA LEU A 69 -7.93 4.75 -3.83
C LEU A 69 -8.18 6.27 -3.77
N GLU A 70 -8.36 6.83 -2.57
CA GLU A 70 -8.55 8.28 -2.39
C GLU A 70 -7.33 9.07 -2.85
N LYS A 71 -6.12 8.66 -2.44
CA LYS A 71 -4.87 9.33 -2.83
C LYS A 71 -4.68 9.32 -4.34
N HIS A 72 -5.04 8.22 -5.01
CA HIS A 72 -4.98 8.16 -6.45
C HIS A 72 -6.02 9.07 -7.13
N ARG A 73 -7.23 9.14 -6.58
CA ARG A 73 -8.26 10.10 -7.01
C ARG A 73 -7.78 11.55 -6.91
N GLU A 74 -6.94 11.85 -5.92
CA GLU A 74 -6.25 13.16 -5.76
C GLU A 74 -5.03 13.35 -6.70
N GLY A 75 -4.77 12.43 -7.61
CA GLY A 75 -3.64 12.48 -8.55
C GLY A 75 -2.29 12.06 -7.96
N ARG A 76 -2.27 11.41 -6.78
CA ARG A 76 -1.04 10.88 -6.18
C ARG A 76 -0.68 9.52 -6.76
N CYS A 77 0.61 9.22 -6.80
CA CYS A 77 1.11 7.89 -7.16
C CYS A 77 0.69 6.84 -6.13
N TRP A 78 0.52 5.59 -6.56
CA TRP A 78 0.21 4.44 -5.70
C TRP A 78 1.19 4.27 -4.52
N CYS A 79 2.44 4.70 -4.66
CA CYS A 79 3.43 4.63 -3.57
C CYS A 79 3.16 5.58 -2.40
N ALA A 80 2.24 6.55 -2.56
CA ALA A 80 1.95 7.55 -1.54
C ALA A 80 1.40 6.94 -0.23
N VAL A 81 0.91 5.71 -0.27
CA VAL A 81 0.38 5.02 0.91
C VAL A 81 1.40 4.15 1.65
N TYR A 82 2.61 3.92 1.11
CA TYR A 82 3.60 3.06 1.79
C TYR A 82 3.81 3.37 3.28
N PRO A 83 3.92 4.64 3.72
CA PRO A 83 4.09 4.97 5.14
C PRO A 83 2.93 4.54 6.06
N GLY A 84 1.78 4.20 5.49
CA GLY A 84 0.58 3.80 6.23
C GLY A 84 0.40 2.29 6.39
N MET A 85 1.36 1.45 5.97
CA MET A 85 1.26 -0.01 6.11
C MET A 85 2.62 -0.67 6.28
N LEU A 86 2.72 -1.43 7.37
CA LEU A 86 3.95 -2.10 7.80
C LEU A 86 4.25 -3.42 7.10
N THR A 87 3.37 -3.90 6.22
CA THR A 87 3.49 -5.22 5.57
C THR A 87 4.07 -5.17 4.16
N HIS A 88 4.43 -3.97 3.67
CA HIS A 88 5.10 -3.83 2.38
C HIS A 88 6.59 -4.19 2.50
N ASP A 89 6.94 -5.43 2.15
CA ASP A 89 8.33 -5.90 2.09
C ASP A 89 9.04 -5.25 0.88
N PRO A 90 10.10 -4.44 1.10
CA PRO A 90 10.87 -3.80 0.03
C PRO A 90 11.34 -4.76 -1.06
N ARG A 91 11.69 -6.00 -0.70
CA ARG A 91 12.21 -7.00 -1.64
C ARG A 91 11.11 -7.54 -2.54
N LYS A 92 9.90 -7.71 -1.99
CA LYS A 92 8.73 -8.11 -2.79
C LYS A 92 8.31 -7.00 -3.73
N GLU A 93 8.31 -5.76 -3.24
CA GLU A 93 8.00 -4.59 -4.05
C GLU A 93 9.03 -4.39 -5.19
N ASP A 94 10.32 -4.64 -4.93
CA ASP A 94 11.38 -4.62 -5.95
C ASP A 94 11.19 -5.72 -6.99
N THR A 95 10.93 -6.96 -6.53
CA THR A 95 10.64 -8.11 -7.40
C THR A 95 9.41 -7.88 -8.30
N SER A 96 8.38 -7.21 -7.78
CA SER A 96 7.18 -6.85 -8.55
C SER A 96 7.39 -5.62 -9.46
N GLY A 97 8.57 -5.00 -9.46
CA GLY A 97 8.87 -3.80 -10.25
C GLY A 97 8.17 -2.53 -9.73
N ASN A 98 7.63 -2.57 -8.50
CA ASN A 98 6.93 -1.45 -7.89
C ASN A 98 7.90 -0.38 -7.37
N VAL A 99 9.06 -0.82 -6.90
CA VAL A 99 10.17 0.03 -6.46
C VAL A 99 11.47 -0.50 -7.04
N ARG A 100 12.54 0.28 -6.91
CA ARG A 100 13.92 -0.17 -7.05
C ARG A 100 14.63 0.01 -5.71
N ILE A 101 15.25 -1.05 -5.18
CA ILE A 101 16.15 -0.93 -4.03
C ILE A 101 17.46 -0.28 -4.51
N LEU A 102 17.74 0.92 -4.01
CA LEU A 102 18.95 1.69 -4.32
C LEU A 102 20.14 1.29 -3.44
N SER A 103 19.88 0.96 -2.19
CA SER A 103 20.91 0.50 -1.25
C SER A 103 20.29 -0.23 -0.07
N THR A 104 21.06 -1.09 0.58
CA THR A 104 20.73 -1.73 1.85
C THR A 104 21.84 -1.49 2.86
N SER A 105 21.54 -1.55 4.15
CA SER A 105 22.58 -1.73 5.17
C SER A 105 23.23 -3.10 5.06
N GLU A 106 24.34 -3.28 5.78
CA GLU A 106 24.88 -4.62 6.02
C GLU A 106 23.83 -5.51 6.69
N PRO A 107 23.81 -6.83 6.38
CA PRO A 107 22.92 -7.77 7.04
C PRO A 107 23.15 -7.81 8.55
N GLY A 108 22.06 -7.81 9.31
CA GLY A 108 22.07 -7.83 10.77
C GLY A 108 20.69 -8.17 11.34
N TRP A 109 20.50 -7.93 12.64
CA TRP A 109 19.22 -8.14 13.32
C TRP A 109 18.08 -7.33 12.71
N SER A 110 18.38 -6.12 12.26
CA SER A 110 17.51 -5.30 11.41
C SER A 110 18.28 -4.86 10.18
N MET A 111 17.54 -4.55 9.11
CA MET A 111 18.09 -3.97 7.89
C MET A 111 17.39 -2.65 7.58
N THR A 112 18.14 -1.73 6.96
CA THR A 112 17.56 -0.53 6.36
C THR A 112 17.69 -0.61 4.85
N TYR A 113 16.72 -0.02 4.16
CA TYR A 113 16.66 0.02 2.71
C TYR A 113 16.46 1.47 2.27
N VAL A 114 17.02 1.81 1.12
CA VAL A 114 16.64 3.00 0.37
C VAL A 114 15.95 2.53 -0.89
N CYS A 115 14.68 2.89 -1.07
CA CYS A 115 13.86 2.45 -2.18
C CYS A 115 13.38 3.64 -3.02
N GLU A 116 13.37 3.51 -4.33
CA GLU A 116 12.81 4.51 -5.25
C GLU A 116 11.55 3.95 -5.91
N CYS A 117 10.46 4.70 -5.91
CA CYS A 117 9.27 4.31 -6.65
C CYS A 117 9.55 4.26 -8.16
N ALA A 118 9.28 3.12 -8.78
CA ALA A 118 9.52 2.92 -10.22
C ALA A 118 8.62 3.80 -11.12
N VAL A 119 7.54 4.38 -10.58
CA VAL A 119 6.58 5.20 -11.33
C VAL A 119 6.86 6.69 -11.18
N CYS A 120 6.94 7.20 -9.94
CA CYS A 120 7.07 8.65 -9.69
C CYS A 120 8.47 9.08 -9.23
N GLY A 121 9.40 8.16 -9.00
CA GLY A 121 10.76 8.45 -8.54
C GLY A 121 10.87 8.94 -7.08
N LEU A 122 9.79 8.90 -6.29
CA LEU A 122 9.86 9.24 -4.87
C LEU A 122 10.74 8.23 -4.14
N VAL A 123 11.69 8.73 -3.34
CA VAL A 123 12.63 7.90 -2.58
C VAL A 123 12.12 7.73 -1.15
N PHE A 124 12.31 6.54 -0.59
CA PHE A 124 11.92 6.16 0.76
C PHE A 124 13.12 5.63 1.53
N ASP A 125 13.20 6.01 2.80
CA ASP A 125 13.90 5.26 3.84
C ASP A 125 12.98 4.17 4.34
N VAL A 126 13.47 2.94 4.43
CA VAL A 126 12.71 1.83 4.99
C VAL A 126 13.50 1.16 6.10
N GLU A 127 12.89 1.03 7.26
CA GLU A 127 13.43 0.31 8.41
C GLU A 127 12.70 -1.02 8.58
N GLN A 128 13.44 -2.12 8.66
CA GLN A 128 12.91 -3.42 9.03
C GLN A 128 12.94 -3.59 10.55
N GLY A 129 11.86 -4.08 11.12
CA GLY A 129 11.86 -4.63 12.47
C GLY A 129 11.11 -5.96 12.54
N ASP A 130 11.22 -6.63 13.67
CA ASP A 130 10.72 -8.01 13.85
C ASP A 130 9.98 -8.23 15.18
N HIS A 131 9.76 -7.16 15.97
CA HIS A 131 9.04 -7.26 17.24
C HIS A 131 7.57 -7.64 16.99
N HIS A 132 7.16 -8.82 17.49
CA HIS A 132 5.88 -9.52 17.27
C HIS A 132 5.65 -10.12 15.88
N PHE A 133 6.15 -9.51 14.81
CA PHE A 133 6.15 -10.01 13.44
C PHE A 133 7.13 -9.17 12.61
N MET A 134 7.49 -9.64 11.42
CA MET A 134 8.34 -8.87 10.50
C MET A 134 7.56 -7.72 9.88
N TRP A 135 8.09 -6.50 10.01
CA TRP A 135 7.48 -5.27 9.52
C TRP A 135 8.49 -4.34 8.86
N TRP A 136 7.98 -3.39 8.07
CA TRP A 136 8.78 -2.37 7.37
C TRP A 136 8.14 -0.99 7.51
N ASP A 137 8.85 -0.06 8.14
CA ASP A 137 8.42 1.33 8.30
C ASP A 137 8.99 2.18 7.15
N TRP A 138 8.10 2.64 6.27
CA TRP A 138 8.45 3.43 5.08
C TRP A 138 8.33 4.92 5.37
N LYS A 139 9.40 5.68 5.18
CA LYS A 139 9.44 7.13 5.36
C LYS A 139 9.85 7.81 4.05
N PRO A 140 9.04 8.71 3.48
CA PRO A 140 9.43 9.41 2.27
C PRO A 140 10.61 10.33 2.57
N ARG A 141 11.72 10.15 1.84
CA ARG A 141 12.73 11.20 1.74
C ARG A 141 12.07 12.29 0.90
N GLY A 142 11.85 13.47 1.48
CA GLY A 142 11.30 14.62 0.76
C GLY A 142 12.05 14.87 -0.57
N PRO A 143 11.50 15.70 -1.49
CA PRO A 143 12.10 15.90 -2.81
C PRO A 143 13.59 16.20 -2.68
N LYS A 144 14.43 15.41 -3.35
CA LYS A 144 15.87 15.64 -3.42
C LYS A 144 16.04 17.02 -4.07
N ARG A 145 16.37 18.06 -3.28
CA ARG A 145 16.77 19.35 -3.83
C ARG A 145 17.89 19.06 -4.84
N ARG A 146 17.67 19.38 -6.11
CA ARG A 146 18.72 19.21 -7.11
C ARG A 146 19.86 20.12 -6.68
N ARG A 147 21.07 19.55 -6.60
CA ARG A 147 22.29 20.29 -6.30
C ARG A 147 22.51 21.27 -7.47
N GLY A 148 22.06 22.51 -7.34
CA GLY A 148 22.15 23.52 -8.41
C GLY A 148 21.07 24.62 -8.45
N GLU A 149 20.01 24.57 -7.65
CA GLU A 149 19.13 25.75 -7.50
C GLU A 149 19.73 26.72 -6.48
N VAL A 150 20.32 27.81 -6.98
CA VAL A 150 20.61 29.08 -6.30
C VAL A 150 19.69 30.13 -6.89
#